data_AF-A0A2D5GS42-F1
#
_entry.id   AF-A0A2D5GS42-F1
#
_cell.length_a   1.000
_cell.length_b   1.000
_cell.length_c   1.000
_cell.angle_alpha   90.00
_cell.angle_beta   90.00
_cell.angle_gamma   90.00
#
_symmetry.space_group_name_H-M   'P 1'
#
loop_
_entity.id
_entity.type
_entity.pdbx_description
1 polymer ?
#
loop_
_entity_poly.entity_id
_entity_poly.type
_entity_poly.pdbx_seq_one_letter_code
_entity_poly.pdbx_strand_id
1 'polypeptide(L)'
;MEKKVIKGRPYYVYGDIDEFRESNPNIVVKPDWRKANEGDWVVADDGGVVQLLKVAKKVDHPGDRKNYKYADGWVRTVVGSFLNRKNIKMDTDFSEHPNRYTFSKKKKNNSQRMNERKNPTRKEREFATNVVVGMGAVDAYKNAYNEVSNNKARKKATILLKQERVMKEIEKTVLDIAKELGIDHKYVLDKLKTLADYSEDDNIVLQSTKELGKIVGTSGNTVKQREVGLLGMFQGFSPEQLEGVERDQKQIESPTEEEEK
;
A
#
# COMPACT_ATOMS: atom_id res chain seq x y z
N MET A 1 -23.30 -25.61 10.81
CA MET A 1 -21.85 -25.81 10.55
C MET A 1 -21.41 -25.09 9.29
N GLU A 2 -20.46 -24.16 9.42
CA GLU A 2 -19.79 -23.51 8.29
C GLU A 2 -18.34 -23.98 8.17
N LYS A 3 -17.76 -23.92 6.96
CA LYS A 3 -16.38 -24.36 6.73
C LYS A 3 -15.61 -23.47 5.76
N LYS A 4 -14.30 -23.37 5.97
CA LYS A 4 -13.36 -22.69 5.06
C LYS A 4 -12.09 -23.50 4.90
N VAL A 5 -11.62 -23.61 3.66
CA VAL A 5 -10.39 -24.35 3.34
C VAL A 5 -9.19 -23.41 3.42
N ILE A 6 -8.18 -23.80 4.19
CA ILE A 6 -6.92 -23.07 4.32
C ILE A 6 -5.79 -24.02 3.96
N LYS A 7 -5.01 -23.70 2.90
CA LYS A 7 -3.90 -24.52 2.42
C LYS A 7 -4.28 -26.00 2.21
N GLY A 8 -5.46 -26.25 1.64
CA GLY A 8 -5.97 -27.60 1.38
C GLY A 8 -6.60 -28.31 2.58
N ARG A 9 -6.53 -27.75 3.80
CA ARG A 9 -7.18 -28.32 4.99
C ARG A 9 -8.52 -27.62 5.29
N PRO A 10 -9.63 -28.35 5.44
CA PRO A 10 -10.90 -27.76 5.87
C PRO A 10 -10.86 -27.45 7.37
N TYR A 11 -11.35 -26.26 7.71
CA TYR A 11 -11.57 -25.82 9.09
C TYR A 11 -13.03 -25.46 9.28
N TYR A 12 -13.59 -25.85 10.42
CA TYR A 12 -15.01 -25.78 10.71
C TYR A 12 -15.32 -24.75 11.80
N VAL A 13 -16.53 -24.20 11.71
CA VAL A 13 -17.17 -23.34 12.70
C VAL A 13 -18.53 -23.96 12.99
N TYR A 14 -18.82 -24.15 14.27
CA TYR A 14 -20.08 -24.70 14.76
C TYR A 14 -20.90 -23.57 15.38
N GLY A 15 -22.22 -23.62 15.21
CA GLY A 15 -23.13 -22.59 15.73
C GLY A 15 -23.24 -22.62 17.25
N ASP A 16 -23.10 -23.80 17.85
CA ASP A 16 -23.18 -24.00 19.29
C ASP A 16 -22.33 -25.18 19.79
N ILE A 17 -22.33 -25.38 21.11
CA ILE A 17 -21.59 -26.46 21.78
C ILE A 17 -22.22 -27.83 21.53
N ASP A 18 -23.53 -27.90 21.31
CA ASP A 18 -24.25 -29.17 21.16
C ASP A 18 -23.95 -29.77 19.78
N GLU A 19 -24.02 -28.96 18.72
CA GLU A 19 -23.58 -29.29 17.35
C GLU A 19 -22.10 -29.71 17.34
N PHE A 20 -21.26 -29.04 18.12
CA PHE A 20 -19.85 -29.41 18.25
C PHE A 20 -19.68 -30.80 18.88
N ARG A 21 -20.44 -31.12 19.94
CA ARG A 21 -20.35 -32.37 20.69
C ARG A 21 -20.87 -33.57 19.90
N GLU A 22 -21.88 -33.38 19.05
CA GLU A 22 -22.34 -34.44 18.13
C GLU A 22 -21.21 -34.94 17.23
N SER A 23 -20.40 -34.01 16.72
CA SER A 23 -19.26 -34.34 15.85
C SER A 23 -17.99 -34.69 16.62
N ASN A 24 -17.81 -34.15 17.83
CA ASN A 24 -16.57 -34.23 18.60
C ASN A 24 -16.84 -34.50 20.10
N PRO A 25 -17.37 -35.68 20.47
CA PRO A 25 -17.84 -35.94 21.84
C PRO A 25 -16.72 -35.93 22.88
N ASN A 26 -15.48 -36.23 22.47
CA ASN A 26 -14.34 -36.38 23.38
C ASN A 26 -13.45 -35.14 23.47
N ILE A 27 -13.79 -34.04 22.77
CA ILE A 27 -12.96 -32.83 22.74
C ILE A 27 -13.47 -31.81 23.76
N VAL A 28 -12.59 -31.39 24.65
CA VAL A 28 -12.90 -30.37 25.65
C VAL A 28 -12.85 -28.98 25.01
N VAL A 29 -13.98 -28.28 25.02
CA VAL A 29 -14.08 -26.88 24.60
C VAL A 29 -13.73 -25.97 25.78
N LYS A 30 -12.82 -25.01 25.57
CA LYS A 30 -12.46 -24.02 26.58
C LYS A 30 -13.43 -22.84 26.54
N PRO A 31 -14.00 -22.43 27.69
CA PRO A 31 -14.98 -21.34 27.71
C PRO A 31 -14.35 -19.96 27.49
N ASP A 32 -13.10 -19.76 27.90
CA ASP A 32 -12.40 -18.46 27.75
C ASP A 32 -11.29 -18.55 26.70
N TRP A 33 -11.60 -18.03 25.51
CA TRP A 33 -10.66 -17.98 24.39
C TRP A 33 -9.41 -17.12 24.67
N ARG A 34 -9.48 -16.17 25.62
CA ARG A 34 -8.36 -15.26 25.93
C ARG A 34 -7.22 -15.98 26.65
N LYS A 35 -7.53 -17.08 27.34
CA LYS A 35 -6.55 -17.90 28.09
C LYS A 35 -6.14 -19.17 27.33
N ALA A 36 -6.88 -19.56 26.30
CA ALA A 36 -6.62 -20.73 25.50
C ALA A 36 -5.30 -20.66 24.70
N ASN A 37 -4.86 -21.83 24.22
CA ASN A 37 -3.63 -22.06 23.49
C ASN A 37 -3.93 -22.43 22.03
N GLU A 38 -2.88 -22.43 21.21
CA GLU A 38 -2.97 -22.83 19.80
C GLU A 38 -3.43 -24.28 19.68
N GLY A 39 -4.41 -24.54 18.82
CA GLY A 39 -5.04 -25.86 18.63
C GLY A 39 -6.29 -26.10 19.46
N ASP A 40 -6.51 -25.33 20.53
CA ASP A 40 -7.70 -25.48 21.39
C ASP A 40 -8.99 -25.07 20.65
N TRP A 41 -10.09 -25.75 21.00
CA TRP A 41 -11.44 -25.34 20.66
C TRP A 41 -12.00 -24.44 21.74
N VAL A 42 -12.63 -23.33 21.34
CA VAL A 42 -13.12 -22.30 22.25
C VAL A 42 -14.54 -21.88 21.89
N VAL A 43 -15.27 -21.42 22.89
CA VAL A 43 -16.55 -20.73 22.71
C VAL A 43 -16.28 -19.26 22.42
N ALA A 44 -16.82 -18.76 21.32
CA ALA A 44 -16.80 -17.34 20.96
C ALA A 44 -17.85 -16.57 21.77
N ASP A 45 -17.76 -15.23 21.79
CA ASP A 45 -18.65 -14.40 22.60
C ASP A 45 -20.08 -14.31 22.03
N ASP A 46 -20.32 -14.81 20.80
CA ASP A 46 -21.62 -15.00 20.15
C ASP A 46 -22.23 -16.40 20.34
N GLY A 47 -21.52 -17.31 21.03
CA GLY A 47 -21.97 -18.68 21.32
C GLY A 47 -21.41 -19.75 20.36
N GLY A 48 -20.83 -19.34 19.23
CA GLY A 48 -20.25 -20.28 18.26
C GLY A 48 -18.98 -20.96 18.78
N VAL A 49 -18.65 -22.14 18.23
CA VAL A 49 -17.47 -22.92 18.62
C VAL A 49 -16.46 -22.95 17.47
N VAL A 50 -15.21 -22.55 17.77
CA VAL A 50 -14.16 -22.39 16.77
C VAL A 50 -12.78 -22.80 17.30
N GLN A 51 -11.91 -23.27 16.41
CA GLN A 51 -10.53 -23.62 16.73
C GLN A 51 -9.58 -22.42 16.64
N LEU A 52 -8.69 -22.29 17.63
CA LEU A 52 -7.58 -21.33 17.60
C LEU A 52 -6.43 -21.85 16.74
N LEU A 53 -6.18 -21.19 15.61
CA LEU A 53 -5.16 -21.55 14.63
C LEU A 53 -3.80 -20.91 14.89
N LYS A 54 -3.78 -19.77 15.58
CA LYS A 54 -2.55 -19.12 16.05
C LYS A 54 -2.84 -18.37 17.33
N VAL A 55 -1.94 -18.46 18.31
CA VAL A 55 -2.02 -17.67 19.54
C VAL A 55 -0.68 -17.00 19.79
N ALA A 56 -0.69 -15.71 20.07
CA ALA A 56 0.47 -15.02 20.62
C ALA A 56 0.06 -14.32 21.92
N LYS A 57 0.87 -14.51 22.97
CA LYS A 57 0.62 -13.92 24.30
C LYS A 57 1.19 -12.50 24.45
N LYS A 58 1.75 -11.93 23.38
CA LYS A 58 2.30 -10.57 23.31
C LYS A 58 2.01 -9.96 21.95
N VAL A 59 1.82 -8.65 21.92
CA VAL A 59 1.69 -7.82 20.69
C VAL A 59 2.48 -6.56 20.94
N ASP A 60 3.38 -6.22 20.01
CA ASP A 60 4.04 -4.93 20.03
C ASP A 60 3.16 -3.90 19.33
N HIS A 61 2.87 -2.80 20.03
CA HIS A 61 2.09 -1.69 19.51
C HIS A 61 2.81 -0.36 19.79
N PRO A 62 2.80 0.61 18.85
CA PRO A 62 3.42 1.92 19.06
C PRO A 62 2.90 2.71 20.28
N GLY A 63 1.73 2.33 20.80
CA GLY A 63 1.11 2.90 22.00
C GLY A 63 1.48 2.20 23.31
N ASP A 64 2.32 1.16 23.28
CA ASP A 64 2.80 0.49 24.47
C ASP A 64 3.71 1.40 25.30
N ARG A 65 3.56 1.34 26.62
CA ARG A 65 4.34 2.09 27.61
C ARG A 65 4.80 1.12 28.71
N LYS A 66 5.78 1.54 29.52
CA LYS A 66 6.37 0.70 30.59
C LYS A 66 5.32 0.02 31.48
N ASN A 67 4.21 0.70 31.78
CA ASN A 67 3.14 0.22 32.66
C ASN A 67 1.80 -0.03 31.93
N TYR A 68 1.78 0.06 30.60
CA TYR A 68 0.56 -0.09 29.82
C TYR A 68 0.85 -0.86 28.53
N LYS A 69 0.20 -2.01 28.37
CA LYS A 69 0.19 -2.73 27.11
C LYS A 69 -1.13 -2.50 26.39
N TYR A 70 -1.04 -2.28 25.10
CA TYR A 70 -2.20 -2.11 24.23
C TYR A 70 -3.06 -3.39 24.25
N ALA A 71 -2.46 -4.58 24.20
CA ALA A 71 -3.18 -5.84 24.28
C ALA A 71 -2.33 -6.93 24.95
N ASP A 72 -2.99 -7.90 25.58
CA ASP A 72 -2.35 -9.04 26.26
C ASP A 72 -2.05 -10.21 25.29
N GLY A 73 -1.98 -9.89 23.99
CA GLY A 73 -1.83 -10.88 22.93
C GLY A 73 -2.90 -10.78 21.85
N TRP A 74 -2.94 -11.81 21.03
CA TRP A 74 -3.95 -12.00 20.00
C TRP A 74 -4.12 -13.46 19.65
N VAL A 75 -5.27 -13.78 19.08
CA VAL A 75 -5.60 -15.11 18.58
C VAL A 75 -6.08 -15.01 17.13
N ARG A 76 -5.87 -16.09 16.37
CA ARG A 76 -6.37 -16.24 15.00
C ARG A 76 -7.24 -17.47 14.91
N THR A 77 -8.40 -17.31 14.29
CA THR A 77 -9.31 -18.40 13.96
C THR A 77 -9.37 -18.60 12.45
N VAL A 78 -10.27 -19.46 12.00
CA VAL A 78 -10.63 -19.62 10.59
C VAL A 78 -11.37 -18.39 10.06
N VAL A 79 -12.15 -17.73 10.92
CA VAL A 79 -12.95 -16.53 10.64
C VAL A 79 -12.08 -15.28 10.58
N GLY A 80 -11.41 -14.96 11.70
CA GLY A 80 -10.78 -13.66 11.92
C GLY A 80 -9.50 -13.73 12.76
N SER A 81 -8.88 -12.57 12.99
CA SER A 81 -7.88 -12.38 14.05
C SER A 81 -8.43 -11.41 15.10
N PHE A 82 -8.28 -11.74 16.38
CA PHE A 82 -8.85 -10.97 17.49
C PHE A 82 -7.76 -10.60 18.50
N LEU A 83 -7.75 -9.33 18.92
CA LEU A 83 -6.84 -8.85 19.97
C LEU A 83 -7.37 -9.23 21.33
N ASN A 84 -6.49 -9.69 22.22
CA ASN A 84 -6.84 -9.96 23.60
C ASN A 84 -6.94 -8.65 24.39
N ARG A 85 -8.15 -8.08 24.36
CA ARG A 85 -8.53 -6.84 25.04
C ARG A 85 -9.90 -7.00 25.65
N LYS A 86 -10.15 -6.30 26.76
CA LYS A 86 -11.44 -6.36 27.47
C LYS A 86 -12.64 -5.92 26.62
N ASN A 87 -12.42 -5.00 25.67
CA ASN A 87 -13.47 -4.43 24.82
C ASN A 87 -13.66 -5.17 23.48
N ILE A 88 -12.84 -6.17 23.18
CA ILE A 88 -12.94 -6.94 21.93
C ILE A 88 -13.67 -8.23 22.23
N LYS A 89 -14.72 -8.48 21.44
CA LYS A 89 -15.47 -9.74 21.41
C LYS A 89 -15.06 -10.57 20.20
N MET A 90 -14.93 -11.87 20.38
CA MET A 90 -14.77 -12.84 19.31
C MET A 90 -16.15 -13.20 18.76
N ASP A 91 -16.27 -13.19 17.46
CA ASP A 91 -17.44 -13.63 16.71
C ASP A 91 -17.03 -14.76 15.75
N THR A 92 -18.04 -15.43 15.22
CA THR A 92 -17.90 -16.58 14.31
C THR A 92 -18.41 -16.31 12.89
N ASP A 93 -18.75 -15.05 12.58
CA ASP A 93 -19.29 -14.65 11.28
C ASP A 93 -18.20 -14.37 10.24
N PHE A 94 -18.17 -15.16 9.16
CA PHE A 94 -17.22 -14.99 8.06
C PHE A 94 -17.42 -13.69 7.26
N SER A 95 -18.64 -13.15 7.22
CA SER A 95 -18.98 -11.95 6.45
C SER A 95 -18.34 -10.70 7.05
N GLU A 96 -18.21 -10.64 8.38
CA GLU A 96 -17.63 -9.52 9.11
C GLU A 96 -16.09 -9.47 9.03
N HIS A 97 -15.44 -10.57 8.62
CA HIS A 97 -13.98 -10.68 8.53
C HIS A 97 -13.49 -10.99 7.12
N PRO A 98 -13.43 -9.98 6.24
CA PRO A 98 -12.95 -10.15 4.87
C PRO A 98 -11.53 -10.73 4.79
N ASN A 99 -10.69 -10.41 5.78
CA ASN A 99 -9.31 -10.89 5.85
C ASN A 99 -8.94 -11.37 7.26
N ARG A 100 -8.87 -12.70 7.41
CA ARG A 100 -8.48 -13.36 8.67
C ARG A 100 -7.10 -13.00 9.21
N TYR A 101 -6.22 -12.43 8.39
CA TYR A 101 -4.87 -12.01 8.79
C TYR A 101 -4.86 -10.59 9.38
N THR A 102 -6.00 -9.91 9.41
CA THR A 102 -6.13 -8.55 9.94
C THR A 102 -7.09 -8.51 11.12
N PHE A 103 -6.85 -7.60 12.06
CA PHE A 103 -7.73 -7.37 13.21
C PHE A 103 -8.95 -6.48 12.88
N SER A 104 -9.17 -6.13 11.62
CA SER A 104 -10.12 -5.09 11.23
C SER A 104 -11.21 -5.66 10.35
N LYS A 105 -12.46 -5.51 10.79
CA LYS A 105 -13.66 -5.91 10.05
C LYS A 105 -13.83 -5.20 8.69
N LYS A 106 -13.25 -4.01 8.55
CA LYS A 106 -13.41 -3.15 7.35
C LYS A 106 -12.32 -3.32 6.30
N LYS A 107 -11.19 -3.97 6.62
CA LYS A 107 -10.01 -3.97 5.75
C LYS A 107 -10.01 -5.17 4.81
N LYS A 108 -10.56 -4.99 3.60
CA LYS A 108 -10.57 -6.02 2.55
C LYS A 108 -9.16 -6.27 1.97
N ASN A 109 -8.40 -5.23 1.62
CA ASN A 109 -7.05 -5.35 1.04
C ASN A 109 -6.10 -4.17 1.36
N ASN A 110 -4.86 -4.47 1.77
CA ASN A 110 -3.86 -3.43 2.07
C ASN A 110 -3.34 -2.74 0.79
N SER A 111 -3.28 -3.47 -0.33
CA SER A 111 -2.79 -2.97 -1.62
C SER A 111 -3.71 -1.92 -2.23
N GLN A 112 -5.04 -2.13 -2.20
CA GLN A 112 -6.02 -1.15 -2.68
C GLN A 112 -5.91 0.18 -1.93
N ARG A 113 -5.75 0.13 -0.59
CA ARG A 113 -5.57 1.33 0.23
C ARG A 113 -4.28 2.11 -0.09
N MET A 114 -3.23 1.45 -0.59
CA MET A 114 -2.02 2.16 -1.02
C MET A 114 -2.26 2.95 -2.31
N ASN A 115 -3.10 2.44 -3.20
CA ASN A 115 -3.42 3.06 -4.49
C ASN A 115 -4.45 4.18 -4.35
N GLU A 116 -5.47 4.01 -3.51
CA GLU A 116 -6.56 5.00 -3.30
C GLU A 116 -6.14 6.22 -2.48
N ARG A 117 -4.93 6.22 -1.90
CA ARG A 117 -4.43 7.33 -1.09
C ARG A 117 -4.10 8.54 -1.96
N LYS A 118 -4.73 9.68 -1.66
CA LYS A 118 -4.49 10.98 -2.31
C LYS A 118 -3.29 11.72 -1.74
N ASN A 119 -3.15 11.76 -0.40
CA ASN A 119 -2.11 12.54 0.27
C ASN A 119 -0.89 11.70 0.63
N PRO A 120 0.34 12.23 0.50
CA PRO A 120 1.56 11.52 0.85
C PRO A 120 1.68 11.36 2.38
N THR A 121 2.20 10.22 2.81
CA THR A 121 2.54 9.94 4.21
C THR A 121 3.89 10.54 4.59
N ARG A 122 4.19 10.66 5.90
CA ARG A 122 5.48 11.17 6.38
C ARG A 122 6.68 10.42 5.79
N LYS A 123 6.60 9.09 5.72
CA LYS A 123 7.67 8.25 5.14
C LYS A 123 7.78 8.40 3.62
N GLU A 124 6.66 8.65 2.94
CA GLU A 124 6.68 8.92 1.50
C GLU A 124 7.35 10.28 1.21
N ARG A 125 7.16 11.28 2.09
CA ARG A 125 7.90 12.56 1.99
C ARG A 125 9.39 12.39 2.24
N GLU A 126 9.76 11.66 3.29
CA GLU A 126 11.17 11.34 3.58
C GLU A 126 11.84 10.58 2.43
N PHE A 127 11.12 9.61 1.83
CA PHE A 127 11.55 8.94 0.61
C PHE A 127 11.76 9.92 -0.55
N ALA A 128 10.80 10.82 -0.80
CA ALA A 128 10.91 11.83 -1.85
C ALA A 128 12.12 12.75 -1.64
N THR A 129 12.32 13.26 -0.41
CA THR A 129 13.49 14.08 -0.06
C THR A 129 14.80 13.34 -0.31
N ASN A 130 14.91 12.09 0.13
CA ASN A 130 16.12 11.28 -0.09
C ASN A 130 16.43 11.09 -1.58
N VAL A 131 15.40 10.87 -2.40
CA VAL A 131 15.53 10.76 -3.86
C VAL A 131 16.03 12.09 -4.46
N VAL A 132 15.50 13.22 -4.01
CA VAL A 132 15.90 14.55 -4.52
C VAL A 132 17.32 14.93 -4.13
N VAL A 133 17.78 14.50 -2.95
CA VAL A 133 19.18 14.66 -2.51
C VAL A 133 20.15 13.78 -3.35
N GLY A 134 19.63 12.95 -4.25
CA GLY A 134 20.42 12.12 -5.16
C GLY A 134 20.64 10.70 -4.68
N MET A 135 19.98 10.26 -3.60
CA MET A 135 20.03 8.84 -3.22
C MET A 135 19.29 8.00 -4.26
N GLY A 136 19.89 6.88 -4.67
CA GLY A 136 19.21 5.91 -5.52
C GLY A 136 17.90 5.44 -4.86
N ALA A 137 16.85 5.21 -5.66
CA ALA A 137 15.52 4.90 -5.15
C ALA A 137 15.46 3.70 -4.19
N VAL A 138 16.33 2.71 -4.39
CA VAL A 138 16.43 1.55 -3.48
C VAL A 138 16.92 2.00 -2.11
N ASP A 139 17.98 2.79 -2.04
CA ASP A 139 18.58 3.22 -0.78
C ASP A 139 17.75 4.32 -0.10
N ALA A 140 17.14 5.21 -0.88
CA ALA A 140 16.15 6.16 -0.38
C ALA A 140 14.99 5.43 0.33
N TYR A 141 14.52 4.31 -0.25
CA TYR A 141 13.47 3.49 0.36
C TYR A 141 13.94 2.81 1.64
N LYS A 142 15.14 2.19 1.62
CA LYS A 142 15.70 1.55 2.81
C LYS A 142 15.84 2.54 3.96
N ASN A 143 16.32 3.74 3.67
CA ASN A 143 16.50 4.81 4.64
C ASN A 143 15.15 5.23 5.25
N ALA A 144 14.16 5.62 4.42
CA ALA A 144 12.87 6.09 4.92
C ALA A 144 12.01 5.00 5.62
N TYR A 145 12.19 3.73 5.24
CA TYR A 145 11.37 2.62 5.76
C TYR A 145 12.09 1.65 6.68
N ASN A 146 13.39 1.83 6.94
CA ASN A 146 14.25 0.90 7.66
C ASN A 146 14.17 -0.54 7.10
N GLU A 147 14.08 -0.68 5.78
CA GLU A 147 14.00 -1.99 5.10
C GLU A 147 15.42 -2.53 4.86
N VAL A 148 15.69 -3.75 5.33
CA VAL A 148 17.02 -4.37 5.20
C VAL A 148 17.17 -5.09 3.85
N SER A 149 16.07 -5.60 3.28
CA SER A 149 16.12 -6.42 2.08
C SER A 149 16.16 -5.58 0.80
N ASN A 150 17.25 -5.71 0.04
CA ASN A 150 17.42 -5.10 -1.29
C ASN A 150 16.24 -5.38 -2.24
N ASN A 151 15.85 -6.65 -2.39
CA ASN A 151 14.81 -7.04 -3.33
C ASN A 151 13.44 -6.47 -2.96
N LYS A 152 13.11 -6.43 -1.66
CA LYS A 152 11.86 -5.82 -1.18
C LYS A 152 11.88 -4.31 -1.35
N ALA A 153 13.01 -3.68 -0.99
CA ALA A 153 13.19 -2.24 -1.16
C ALA A 153 13.03 -1.83 -2.62
N ARG A 154 13.67 -2.56 -3.55
CA ARG A 154 13.54 -2.32 -4.99
C ARG A 154 12.08 -2.35 -5.46
N LYS A 155 11.36 -3.46 -5.19
CA LYS A 155 9.95 -3.60 -5.61
C LYS A 155 9.07 -2.49 -5.05
N LYS A 156 9.24 -2.15 -3.76
CA LYS A 156 8.42 -1.14 -3.10
C LYS A 156 8.78 0.29 -3.53
N ALA A 157 10.07 0.58 -3.76
CA ALA A 157 10.52 1.87 -4.30
C ALA A 157 9.92 2.11 -5.68
N THR A 158 9.93 1.11 -6.57
CA THR A 158 9.29 1.19 -7.89
C THR A 158 7.78 1.47 -7.76
N ILE A 159 7.09 0.79 -6.83
CA ILE A 159 5.66 1.05 -6.61
C ILE A 159 5.42 2.50 -6.17
N LEU A 160 6.25 3.05 -5.28
CA LEU A 160 6.13 4.43 -4.80
C LEU A 160 6.37 5.45 -5.91
N LEU A 161 7.39 5.27 -6.75
CA LEU A 161 7.67 6.17 -7.86
C LEU A 161 6.56 6.17 -8.92
N LYS A 162 5.80 5.07 -9.05
CA LYS A 162 4.61 5.02 -9.91
C LYS A 162 3.41 5.78 -9.32
N GLN A 163 3.45 6.20 -8.05
CA GLN A 163 2.35 6.92 -7.41
C GLN A 163 2.42 8.41 -7.72
N GLU A 164 1.36 8.95 -8.31
CA GLU A 164 1.27 10.37 -8.68
C GLU A 164 1.51 11.30 -7.49
N ARG A 165 1.03 10.96 -6.29
CA ARG A 165 1.25 11.77 -5.07
C ARG A 165 2.72 11.86 -4.65
N VAL A 166 3.52 10.83 -4.93
CA VAL A 166 4.94 10.80 -4.56
C VAL A 166 5.74 11.59 -5.59
N MET A 167 5.44 11.42 -6.88
CA MET A 167 6.06 12.19 -7.96
C MET A 167 5.80 13.69 -7.81
N LYS A 168 4.57 14.09 -7.48
CA LYS A 168 4.25 15.50 -7.20
C LYS A 168 5.06 16.09 -6.04
N GLU A 169 5.32 15.30 -5.00
CA GLU A 169 6.15 15.76 -3.88
C GLU A 169 7.60 15.95 -4.31
N ILE A 170 8.15 14.99 -5.08
CA ILE A 170 9.49 15.08 -5.67
C ILE A 170 9.60 16.33 -6.56
N GLU A 171 8.68 16.50 -7.52
CA GLU A 171 8.60 17.65 -8.42
C GLU A 171 8.59 18.97 -7.66
N LYS A 172 7.74 19.09 -6.63
CA LYS A 172 7.67 20.29 -5.81
C LYS A 172 9.01 20.60 -5.15
N THR A 173 9.63 19.60 -4.51
CA THR A 173 10.92 19.80 -3.84
C THR A 173 12.04 20.15 -4.81
N VAL A 174 12.04 19.59 -6.03
CA VAL A 174 13.01 19.96 -7.08
C VAL A 174 12.80 21.39 -7.54
N LEU A 175 11.54 21.82 -7.75
CA LEU A 175 11.22 23.20 -8.13
C LEU A 175 11.62 24.21 -7.06
N ASP A 176 11.46 23.86 -5.79
CA ASP A 176 11.86 24.73 -4.68
C ASP A 176 13.40 24.90 -4.65
N ILE A 177 14.16 23.81 -4.81
CA ILE A 177 15.63 23.86 -4.92
C ILE A 177 16.07 24.64 -6.17
N ALA A 178 15.43 24.42 -7.32
CA ALA A 178 15.75 25.12 -8.55
C ALA A 178 15.56 26.64 -8.39
N LYS A 179 14.50 27.09 -7.71
CA LYS A 179 14.30 28.50 -7.37
C LYS A 179 15.38 29.04 -6.44
N GLU A 180 15.79 28.27 -5.42
CA GLU A 180 16.90 28.66 -4.53
C GLU A 180 18.21 28.83 -5.30
N LEU A 181 18.43 28.02 -6.35
CA LEU A 181 19.58 28.13 -7.25
C LEU A 181 19.42 29.22 -8.32
N GLY A 182 18.31 29.97 -8.33
CA GLY A 182 18.03 31.00 -9.32
C GLY A 182 17.59 30.47 -10.70
N ILE A 183 17.31 29.17 -10.82
CA ILE A 183 16.78 28.51 -12.01
C ILE A 183 15.26 28.49 -11.90
N ASP A 184 14.66 29.68 -11.93
CA ASP A 184 13.21 29.83 -11.95
C ASP A 184 12.65 29.89 -13.39
N HIS A 185 11.32 29.93 -13.53
CA HIS A 185 10.70 30.05 -14.85
C HIS A 185 11.17 31.29 -15.61
N LYS A 186 11.47 32.39 -14.91
CA LYS A 186 11.93 33.64 -15.53
C LYS A 186 13.31 33.45 -16.14
N TYR A 187 14.24 32.84 -15.40
CA TYR A 187 15.58 32.52 -15.88
C TYR A 187 15.52 31.65 -17.16
N VAL A 188 14.71 30.60 -17.15
CA VAL A 188 14.57 29.70 -18.31
C VAL A 188 13.99 30.43 -19.53
N LEU A 189 12.93 31.20 -19.33
CA LEU A 189 12.30 31.98 -20.42
C LEU A 189 13.24 33.04 -20.98
N ASP A 190 14.00 33.72 -20.14
CA ASP A 190 14.95 34.75 -20.55
C ASP A 190 16.11 34.16 -21.38
N LYS A 191 16.60 32.97 -20.99
CA LYS A 191 17.59 32.24 -21.77
C LYS A 191 17.06 31.76 -23.12
N LEU A 192 15.85 31.20 -23.15
CA LEU A 192 15.21 30.81 -24.42
C LEU A 192 14.99 32.01 -25.33
N LYS A 193 14.55 33.14 -24.78
CA LYS A 193 14.39 34.39 -25.53
C LYS A 193 15.72 34.87 -26.10
N THR A 194 16.77 34.89 -25.27
CA THR A 194 18.11 35.31 -25.72
C THR A 194 18.62 34.43 -26.87
N LEU A 195 18.40 33.11 -26.80
CA LEU A 195 18.78 32.19 -27.88
C LEU A 195 17.95 32.40 -29.15
N ALA A 196 16.65 32.69 -29.01
CA ALA A 196 15.78 32.99 -30.14
C ALA A 196 16.15 34.32 -30.83
N ASP A 197 16.51 35.35 -30.06
CA ASP A 197 16.78 36.69 -30.58
C ASP A 197 18.20 36.86 -31.14
N TYR A 198 19.19 36.15 -30.58
CA TYR A 198 20.62 36.44 -30.81
C TYR A 198 21.50 35.25 -31.21
N SER A 199 20.97 34.03 -31.33
CA SER A 199 21.79 32.90 -31.78
C SER A 199 22.15 33.03 -33.26
N GLU A 200 23.39 32.72 -33.61
CA GLU A 200 23.87 32.70 -35.00
C GLU A 200 23.46 31.42 -35.75
N ASP A 201 22.97 30.40 -35.03
CA ASP A 201 22.52 29.13 -35.61
C ASP A 201 20.99 29.15 -35.75
N ASP A 202 20.51 29.20 -36.99
CA ASP A 202 19.08 29.17 -37.34
C ASP A 202 18.33 27.98 -36.72
N ASN A 203 18.99 26.84 -36.52
CA ASN A 203 18.38 25.69 -35.87
C ASN A 203 18.14 25.95 -34.37
N ILE A 204 19.08 26.60 -33.68
CA ILE A 204 18.91 26.99 -32.27
C ILE A 204 17.82 28.05 -32.14
N VAL A 205 17.79 29.03 -33.06
CA VAL A 205 16.74 30.06 -33.12
C VAL A 205 15.36 29.40 -33.29
N LEU A 206 15.22 28.51 -34.27
CA LEU A 206 13.97 27.82 -34.57
C LEU A 206 13.49 26.95 -33.39
N GLN A 207 14.39 26.19 -32.76
CA GLN A 207 14.06 25.34 -31.62
C GLN A 207 13.64 26.17 -30.40
N SER A 208 14.41 27.21 -30.04
CA SER A 208 14.09 28.08 -28.91
C SER A 208 12.76 28.80 -29.11
N THR A 209 12.50 29.28 -30.33
CA THR A 209 11.23 29.92 -30.70
C THR A 209 10.06 28.94 -30.63
N LYS A 210 10.24 27.69 -31.08
CA LYS A 210 9.22 26.63 -30.96
C LYS A 210 8.90 26.31 -29.51
N GLU A 211 9.90 26.18 -28.64
CA GLU A 211 9.67 25.93 -27.21
C GLU A 211 8.94 27.10 -26.54
N LEU A 212 9.31 28.35 -26.83
CA LEU A 212 8.56 29.53 -26.38
C LEU A 212 7.11 29.52 -26.87
N GLY A 213 6.87 29.19 -28.15
CA GLY A 213 5.52 29.08 -28.71
C GLY A 213 4.67 27.98 -28.05
N LYS A 214 5.27 26.87 -27.64
CA LYS A 214 4.59 25.84 -26.84
C LYS A 214 4.20 26.39 -25.46
N ILE A 215 5.10 27.10 -24.78
CA ILE A 215 4.86 27.66 -23.44
C ILE A 215 3.75 28.72 -23.47
N VAL A 216 3.73 29.59 -24.49
CA VAL A 216 2.71 30.66 -24.65
C VAL A 216 1.38 30.09 -25.16
N GLY A 217 1.33 28.81 -25.54
CA GLY A 217 0.10 28.14 -25.97
C GLY A 217 -0.31 28.44 -27.42
N THR A 218 0.60 28.96 -28.24
CA THR A 218 0.35 29.23 -29.66
C THR A 218 0.55 27.99 -30.54
N SER A 219 1.19 26.95 -30.02
CA SER A 219 1.38 25.67 -30.71
C SER A 219 0.23 24.70 -30.41
N GLY A 220 -0.66 24.47 -31.38
CA GLY A 220 -1.94 23.75 -31.24
C GLY A 220 -1.93 22.25 -30.87
N ASN A 221 -0.86 21.71 -30.29
CA ASN A 221 -0.80 20.29 -29.89
C ASN A 221 -0.79 20.13 -28.37
N THR A 222 -1.94 20.33 -27.72
CA THR A 222 -2.16 19.97 -26.32
C THR A 222 -2.55 18.51 -26.17
N VAL A 223 -1.71 17.59 -26.65
CA VAL A 223 -1.74 16.23 -26.08
C VAL A 223 -1.01 16.35 -24.75
N LYS A 224 -1.75 16.26 -23.65
CA LYS A 224 -1.20 16.07 -22.29
C LYS A 224 -0.45 14.74 -22.23
N GLN A 225 0.68 14.61 -22.92
CA GLN A 225 1.65 13.60 -22.55
C GLN A 225 2.09 13.98 -21.15
N ARG A 226 1.85 13.08 -20.18
CA ARG A 226 2.49 13.16 -18.88
C ARG A 226 3.97 13.30 -19.16
N GLU A 227 4.56 14.45 -18.84
CA GLU A 227 5.99 14.67 -19.01
C GLU A 227 6.71 13.65 -18.12
N VAL A 228 7.18 12.58 -18.76
CA VAL A 228 8.01 11.53 -18.17
C VAL A 228 9.46 12.01 -18.05
N GLY A 229 9.71 13.32 -18.16
CA GLY A 229 11.04 13.93 -18.25
C GLY A 229 11.87 13.75 -16.97
N LEU A 230 11.23 13.83 -15.81
CA LEU A 230 11.89 13.55 -14.52
C LEU A 230 12.29 12.08 -14.38
N LEU A 231 11.58 11.15 -15.05
CA LEU A 231 11.86 9.71 -14.93
C LEU A 231 13.19 9.32 -15.59
N GLY A 232 13.61 10.06 -16.63
CA GLY A 232 14.88 9.84 -17.34
C GLY A 232 16.12 10.38 -16.62
N MET A 233 15.94 11.32 -15.67
CA MET A 233 17.05 11.86 -14.86
C MET A 233 17.41 10.96 -13.68
N PHE A 234 16.57 9.97 -13.35
CA PHE A 234 16.89 8.96 -12.34
C PHE A 234 17.67 7.82 -13.00
N GLN A 235 19.01 7.93 -12.99
CA GLN A 235 19.99 6.92 -13.44
C GLN A 235 19.87 5.50 -12.78
N GLY A 236 18.78 5.19 -12.08
CA GLY A 236 18.57 3.94 -11.35
C GLY A 236 17.64 2.92 -12.00
N PHE A 237 16.96 3.25 -13.11
CA PHE A 237 16.03 2.32 -13.78
C PHE A 237 16.09 2.47 -15.30
N SER A 238 16.31 1.37 -16.04
CA SER A 238 16.09 1.39 -17.49
C SER A 238 14.58 1.43 -17.80
N PRO A 239 14.17 2.04 -18.92
CA PRO A 239 12.78 2.04 -19.38
C PRO A 239 12.15 0.64 -19.42
N GLU A 240 12.91 -0.36 -19.86
CA GLU A 240 12.53 -1.79 -19.92
C GLU A 240 12.23 -2.39 -18.53
N GLN A 241 12.88 -1.90 -17.47
CA GLN A 241 12.65 -2.37 -16.09
C GLN A 241 11.38 -1.77 -15.46
N LEU A 242 10.85 -0.70 -16.05
CA LEU A 242 9.58 -0.10 -15.65
C LEU A 242 8.37 -0.80 -16.31
N GLU A 243 8.59 -1.37 -17.50
CA GLU A 243 7.63 -2.15 -18.30
C GLU A 243 7.38 -3.54 -17.70
N GLY A 244 8.39 -4.22 -17.13
CA GLY A 244 8.22 -5.52 -16.45
C GLY A 244 7.30 -5.52 -15.22
N VAL A 245 6.76 -4.36 -14.84
CA VAL A 245 5.67 -4.21 -13.86
C VAL A 245 4.48 -3.58 -14.57
N GLU A 246 4.03 -4.24 -15.64
CA GLU A 246 2.76 -3.95 -16.30
C GLU A 246 1.62 -4.15 -15.32
N ARG A 247 0.65 -3.24 -15.41
CA ARG A 247 -0.57 -3.30 -14.62
C ARG A 247 -1.40 -4.44 -15.17
N ASP A 248 -1.53 -5.54 -14.42
CA ASP A 248 -2.69 -6.42 -14.59
C ASP A 248 -3.95 -5.63 -14.18
N GLN A 249 -4.46 -4.82 -15.10
CA GLN A 249 -5.86 -4.43 -15.13
C GLN A 249 -6.66 -5.64 -15.63
N LYS A 250 -6.63 -6.74 -14.87
CA LYS A 250 -7.64 -7.78 -15.07
C LYS A 250 -8.96 -7.22 -14.54
N GLN A 251 -9.74 -6.84 -15.55
CA GLN A 251 -11.17 -6.54 -15.58
C GLN A 251 -11.90 -7.03 -14.32
N ILE A 252 -12.50 -6.07 -13.62
CA ILE A 252 -13.61 -6.34 -12.72
C ILE A 252 -14.79 -6.67 -13.64
N GLU A 253 -14.95 -7.93 -14.01
CA GLU A 253 -16.23 -8.40 -14.53
C GLU A 253 -17.21 -8.42 -13.36
N SER A 254 -18.17 -7.50 -13.41
CA SER A 254 -19.39 -7.55 -12.62
C SER A 254 -20.12 -8.86 -12.91
N PRO A 255 -20.63 -9.58 -11.90
CA PRO A 255 -21.49 -10.72 -12.17
C PRO A 255 -22.79 -10.20 -12.80
N THR A 256 -23.05 -10.65 -14.02
CA THR A 256 -24.34 -10.53 -14.69
C THR A 256 -25.38 -11.27 -13.86
N GLU A 257 -26.39 -10.53 -13.41
CA GLU A 257 -27.73 -11.04 -13.16
C GLU A 257 -28.27 -11.54 -14.50
N GLU A 258 -28.65 -12.83 -14.57
CA GLU A 258 -29.70 -13.42 -15.41
C GLU A 258 -29.43 -14.93 -15.53
N GLU A 259 -30.29 -15.75 -14.92
CA GLU A 259 -31.13 -16.70 -15.66
C GLU A 259 -32.18 -17.29 -14.73
N GLU A 260 -33.40 -16.78 -14.88
CA GLU A 260 -34.63 -17.53 -14.65
C GLU A 260 -34.66 -18.73 -15.60
N LYS A 261 -34.75 -19.96 -15.06
CA LYS A 261 -35.78 -20.97 -15.36
C LYS A 261 -35.57 -22.25 -14.58
#